data_AF-A0A9E4FJ95-F1
#
_entry.id   AF-A0A9E4FJ95-F1
#
_cell.length_a   1.000
_cell.length_b   1.000
_cell.length_c   1.000
_cell.angle_alpha   90.00
_cell.angle_beta   90.00
_cell.angle_gamma   90.00
#
_symmetry.space_group_name_H-M   'P 1'
#
loop_
_entity.id
_entity.type
_entity.pdbx_description
1 polymer ?
#
loop_
_entity_poly.entity_id
_entity_poly.type
_entity_poly.pdbx_seq_one_letter_code
_entity_poly.pdbx_strand_id
1 'polypeptide(L)' 'MAGYRIISSDNHVFEPRDLWVDRIGPRFRERAPQIVNEDGYDWWYCDGVKVISVQPVTQTG' A
#
# COMPACT_ATOMS: atom_id res chain seq x y z
N MET A 1 -30.39 6.08 -11.06
CA MET A 1 -29.15 5.41 -11.53
C MET A 1 -28.93 5.78 -12.98
N ALA A 2 -27.70 6.08 -13.38
CA ALA A 2 -27.37 6.27 -14.79
C ALA A 2 -27.67 4.97 -15.57
N GLY A 3 -28.29 5.07 -16.74
CA GLY A 3 -28.68 3.92 -17.58
C GLY A 3 -27.51 3.28 -18.35
N TYR A 4 -26.27 3.69 -18.06
CA TYR A 4 -25.07 3.26 -18.76
C TYR A 4 -23.99 2.86 -17.74
N ARG A 5 -23.16 1.88 -18.13
CA ARG A 5 -21.98 1.48 -17.35
C ARG A 5 -20.80 2.35 -17.75
N ILE A 6 -20.10 2.88 -16.75
CA ILE A 6 -18.81 3.55 -16.93
C ILE A 6 -17.72 2.54 -16.57
N ILE A 7 -16.66 2.48 -17.38
CA ILE A 7 -15.47 1.71 -17.05
C ILE A 7 -14.46 2.68 -16.44
N SER A 8 -14.02 2.42 -15.21
CA SER A 8 -12.93 3.20 -14.63
C SER A 8 -11.63 2.86 -15.34
N SER A 9 -10.90 3.87 -15.79
CA SER A 9 -9.56 3.69 -16.37
C SER A 9 -8.49 3.44 -15.30
N ASP A 10 -8.77 3.78 -14.04
CA ASP A 10 -7.83 3.64 -12.95
C ASP A 10 -8.56 3.33 -11.63
N ASN A 11 -8.12 2.28 -10.93
CA ASN A 11 -8.66 1.87 -9.64
C ASN A 11 -7.55 1.13 -8.88
N HIS A 12 -7.50 1.35 -7.56
CA HIS A 12 -6.49 0.79 -6.68
C HIS A 12 -7.15 0.09 -5.52
N VAL A 13 -6.45 -0.90 -4.97
CA VAL A 13 -6.84 -1.61 -3.76
C VAL A 13 -5.72 -1.46 -2.75
N PHE A 14 -6.07 -1.31 -1.48
CA PHE A 14 -5.10 -1.41 -0.41
C PHE A 14 -4.87 -2.88 -0.06
N GLU A 15 -3.61 -3.31 -0.13
CA GLU A 15 -3.25 -4.67 0.22
C GLU A 15 -3.33 -4.93 1.74
N PRO A 16 -3.60 -6.19 2.14
CA PRO A 16 -3.41 -6.58 3.53
C PRO A 16 -1.99 -6.30 4.01
N ARG A 17 -1.84 -5.82 5.24
CA ARG A 17 -0.54 -5.51 5.86
C ARG A 17 0.45 -6.68 5.79
N ASP A 18 -0.06 -7.91 5.88
CA ASP A 18 0.74 -9.13 5.92
C ASP A 18 1.13 -9.67 4.53
N LEU A 19 0.68 -9.03 3.44
CA LEU A 19 0.81 -9.58 2.10
C LEU A 19 2.25 -9.97 1.78
N TRP A 20 3.18 -9.02 1.95
CA TRP A 20 4.58 -9.22 1.58
C TRP A 20 5.40 -9.87 2.68
N VAL A 21 5.24 -9.43 3.94
CA VAL A 21 6.04 -9.93 5.06
C VAL A 21 5.90 -11.45 5.23
N ASP A 22 4.72 -12.01 4.98
CA ASP A 22 4.45 -13.44 5.15
C ASP A 22 4.79 -14.26 3.91
N ARG A 23 4.56 -13.70 2.71
CA ARG A 23 4.54 -14.48 1.46
C ARG A 23 5.76 -14.27 0.57
N ILE A 24 6.57 -13.24 0.81
CA ILE A 24 7.77 -13.00 -0.01
C ILE A 24 8.88 -14.01 0.34
N GLY A 25 9.70 -14.34 -0.66
CA GLY A 25 10.86 -15.20 -0.48
C GLY A 25 11.82 -14.65 0.60
N PRO A 26 12.40 -15.49 1.48
CA PRO A 26 13.18 -15.05 2.62
C PRO A 26 14.27 -14.03 2.31
N ARG A 27 14.97 -14.20 1.18
CA ARG A 27 16.06 -13.32 0.71
C ARG A 27 15.64 -11.87 0.43
N PHE A 28 14.34 -11.58 0.36
CA PHE A 28 13.80 -10.27 0.02
C PHE A 28 13.03 -9.59 1.15
N ARG A 29 12.83 -10.27 2.30
CA ARG A 29 11.96 -9.76 3.38
C ARG A 29 12.39 -8.39 3.89
N GLU A 30 13.68 -8.15 4.04
CA GLU A 30 14.22 -6.87 4.52
C GLU A 30 13.94 -5.70 3.58
N ARG A 31 13.73 -5.99 2.29
CA ARG A 31 13.49 -4.98 1.25
C ARG A 31 12.01 -4.88 0.86
N ALA A 32 11.17 -5.78 1.35
CA ALA A 32 9.78 -5.87 0.99
C ALA A 32 8.99 -4.65 1.49
N PRO A 33 7.86 -4.30 0.85
CA PRO A 33 6.97 -3.30 1.39
C PRO A 33 6.43 -3.75 2.76
N GLN A 34 6.56 -2.89 3.75
CA GLN A 34 6.11 -3.14 5.13
C GLN A 34 5.57 -1.87 5.76
N ILE A 35 4.62 -2.02 6.68
CA ILE A 35 4.09 -0.89 7.43
C ILE A 35 4.87 -0.77 8.75
N VAL A 36 5.45 0.40 8.99
CA VAL A 36 6.17 0.76 10.21
C VAL A 36 5.41 1.87 10.92
N ASN A 37 5.24 1.74 12.24
CA ASN A 37 4.70 2.81 13.06
C ASN A 37 5.82 3.77 13.47
N GLU A 38 5.68 5.04 13.13
CA GLU A 38 6.65 6.10 13.39
C GLU A 38 5.90 7.39 13.75
N ASP A 39 6.27 8.02 14.86
CA ASP A 39 5.64 9.24 15.39
C ASP A 39 4.11 9.14 15.56
N GLY A 40 3.60 7.94 15.86
CA GLY A 40 2.18 7.67 16.03
C GLY A 40 1.42 7.46 14.72
N TYR A 41 2.11 7.38 13.58
CA TYR A 41 1.52 7.15 12.26
C TYR A 41 2.07 5.89 11.60
N ASP A 42 1.23 5.26 10.79
CA ASP A 42 1.62 4.12 9.98
C ASP A 42 2.14 4.59 8.61
N TRP A 43 3.32 4.10 8.25
CA TRP A 43 4.03 4.43 7.02
C TRP A 43 4.40 3.18 6.25
N TRP A 44 4.19 3.21 4.94
CA TRP A 44 4.80 2.23 4.04
C TRP A 44 6.27 2.53 3.85
N TYR A 45 7.09 1.52 4.14
CA TYR A 45 8.49 1.46 3.78
C TYR A 45 8.69 0.41 2.70
N CYS A 46 9.48 0.70 1.68
CA CYS A 46 9.89 -0.26 0.67
C CYS A 46 11.39 -0.07 0.40
N ASP A 47 12.18 -1.14 0.48
CA ASP A 47 13.63 -1.09 0.31
C ASP A 47 14.32 -0.04 1.23
N GLY A 48 13.83 0.10 2.46
CA GLY A 48 14.31 1.09 3.43
C GLY A 48 13.86 2.54 3.15
N VAL A 49 13.12 2.79 2.07
CA VAL A 49 12.61 4.11 1.70
C VAL A 49 11.21 4.31 2.26
N LYS A 50 10.98 5.41 2.97
CA LYS A 50 9.65 5.85 3.43
C LYS A 50 8.86 6.37 2.23
N VAL A 51 7.78 5.69 1.87
CA VAL A 51 7.03 5.93 0.61
C VAL A 51 5.85 6.86 0.84
N ILE A 52 4.91 6.43 1.70
CA ILE A 52 3.59 7.05 1.82
C ILE A 52 2.99 6.75 3.19
N SER A 53 2.22 7.68 3.75
CA SER A 53 1.46 7.38 4.97
C SER A 53 0.27 6.50 4.62
N VAL A 54 -0.10 5.59 5.51
CA VAL A 54 -1.28 4.70 5.35
C VAL A 54 -2.58 5.44 5.67
N GLN A 55 -2.55 6.78 5.61
CA GLN A 55 -3.72 7.61 5.91
C GLN A 55 -4.68 7.61 4.71
N PRO A 56 -6.01 7.78 4.93
CA PRO A 56 -7.03 7.69 3.88
C PRO A 56 -6.93 8.73 2.74
N VAL A 57 -5.95 9.62 2.79
CA VAL A 57 -5.85 10.79 1.90
C VAL A 57 -4.92 10.58 0.71
N THR A 58 -4.18 9.48 0.64
CA THR A 58 -3.17 9.33 -0.40
C THR A 58 -3.61 8.39 -1.51
N GLN A 59 -4.57 8.89 -2.29
CA GLN A 59 -4.53 8.83 -3.76
C GLN A 59 -5.60 9.77 -4.34
N THR A 60 -5.27 11.06 -4.44
CA THR A 60 -5.96 11.93 -5.41
C THR A 60 -5.03 12.01 -6.61
N GLY A 61 -5.49 11.46 -7.74
CA GLY A 61 -4.77 11.49 -9.02
C GLY A 61 -4.55 12.90 -9.55
#